data_AF-A0A969MJY0-F1
#
_entry.id   AF-A0A969MJY0-F1
#
_cell.length_a   1.000
_cell.length_b   1.000
_cell.length_c   1.000
_cell.angle_alpha   90.00
_cell.angle_beta   90.00
_cell.angle_gamma   90.00
#
_symmetry.space_group_name_H-M   'P 1'
#
loop_
_entity.id
_entity.type
_entity.pdbx_description
1 polymer ?
#
loop_
_entity_poly.entity_id
_entity_poly.type
_entity_poly.pdbx_seq_one_letter_code
_entity_poly.pdbx_strand_id
1 'polypeptide(L)'
;MRPRQDITEMFSTFIDLQKDEFSGWLVDRRLRVSMQNYLIRSPEVSEKQWALYWYQHWRSPVVAVGAASPRLQFDYLAKMHLQAYLQEPCYQVGKKTKTKWLGNSQYSVADVFQMANAEIETILKDFDSKKSSGLKEYFGMAIRSKLRDIFRQRQEADPCSNWALLRKVRKKQLEKALKNAGLRPTEIPKYLLAWKCFNQIYLPTQPGGTKQLPEPSSQLWKAIADSYNSYRHQLTENTPPLCTTQLIKEWLDETVGFVRNDWFPTVEYLDTSNSGNNARQTLEDIPDFSEDSPIDKIIAAEDLQNQQEQIDQMFGVLSETLQAWDQKSQEIFRLYYQEELTQQQIMEQLQMSQATVSRKLNRGRESLLGALVKWSQNLNISLNPNQIKHMSNALEEWLKNRL
;
A
#
# COMPACT_ATOMS: atom_id res chain seq x y z
N MET A 1 13.37 -2.70 -16.15
CA MET A 1 13.00 -3.18 -14.81
C MET A 1 13.22 -4.67 -14.76
N ARG A 2 14.08 -5.14 -13.85
CA ARG A 2 14.28 -6.57 -13.58
C ARG A 2 13.04 -7.10 -12.82
N PRO A 3 12.39 -8.18 -13.28
CA PRO A 3 11.26 -8.76 -12.55
C PRO A 3 11.73 -9.32 -11.21
N ARG A 4 10.94 -9.12 -10.16
CA ARG A 4 11.20 -9.72 -8.84
C ARG A 4 10.85 -11.20 -8.91
N GLN A 5 11.71 -12.04 -8.35
CA GLN A 5 11.51 -13.49 -8.31
C GLN A 5 11.33 -14.01 -6.89
N ASP A 6 11.94 -13.34 -5.92
CA ASP A 6 11.81 -13.69 -4.51
C ASP A 6 10.49 -13.17 -3.92
N ILE A 7 9.80 -14.01 -3.13
CA ILE A 7 8.52 -13.66 -2.52
C ILE A 7 8.70 -12.49 -1.54
N THR A 8 9.79 -12.48 -0.78
CA THR A 8 10.06 -11.37 0.15
C THR A 8 10.17 -10.06 -0.62
N GLU A 9 10.96 -10.02 -1.69
CA GLU A 9 11.07 -8.83 -2.55
C GLU A 9 9.71 -8.41 -3.12
N MET A 10 8.92 -9.35 -3.63
CA MET A 10 7.61 -9.04 -4.22
C MET A 10 6.68 -8.32 -3.26
N PHE A 11 6.67 -8.69 -1.98
CA PHE A 11 5.74 -8.14 -0.98
C PHE A 11 6.37 -7.07 -0.08
N SER A 12 7.64 -6.70 -0.28
CA SER A 12 8.32 -5.71 0.58
C SER A 12 9.03 -4.58 -0.15
N THR A 13 9.04 -4.57 -1.48
CA THR A 13 9.73 -3.51 -2.23
C THR A 13 8.81 -2.61 -3.04
N PHE A 14 9.22 -1.36 -3.16
CA PHE A 14 8.59 -0.31 -3.95
C PHE A 14 9.51 0.15 -5.07
N ILE A 15 8.94 0.65 -6.15
CA ILE A 15 9.74 1.15 -7.28
C ILE A 15 10.36 2.49 -6.91
N ASP A 16 11.67 2.60 -7.09
CA ASP A 16 12.37 3.89 -7.17
C ASP A 16 12.32 4.41 -8.61
N LEU A 17 11.92 5.67 -8.77
CA LEU A 17 11.93 6.37 -10.05
C LEU A 17 12.90 7.54 -9.98
N GLN A 18 13.95 7.50 -10.79
CA GLN A 18 14.85 8.62 -10.98
C GLN A 18 14.71 9.15 -12.40
N LYS A 19 14.48 10.45 -12.54
CA LYS A 19 14.30 11.12 -13.84
C LYS A 19 13.25 10.43 -14.72
N ASP A 20 12.12 10.06 -14.12
CA ASP A 20 10.99 9.39 -14.78
C ASP A 20 11.26 7.94 -15.26
N GLU A 21 12.41 7.37 -14.91
CA GLU A 21 12.79 6.01 -15.25
C GLU A 21 13.00 5.15 -14.02
N PHE A 22 12.81 3.84 -14.20
CA PHE A 22 13.09 2.87 -13.16
C PHE A 22 14.58 2.88 -12.81
N SER A 23 14.91 3.23 -11.57
CA SER A 23 16.29 3.18 -11.05
C SER A 23 16.52 1.91 -10.23
N GLY A 24 15.54 1.47 -9.44
CA GLY A 24 15.72 0.33 -8.55
C GLY A 24 14.48 -0.04 -7.75
N TRP A 25 14.69 -0.96 -6.81
CA TRP A 25 13.68 -1.39 -5.84
C TRP A 25 14.10 -0.91 -4.45
N LEU A 26 13.27 -0.08 -3.81
CA LEU A 26 13.43 0.31 -2.41
C LEU A 26 12.81 -0.74 -1.52
N VAL A 27 13.56 -1.20 -0.53
CA VAL A 27 13.11 -2.22 0.42
C VAL A 27 12.47 -1.52 1.61
N ASP A 28 11.20 -1.81 1.87
CA ASP A 28 10.56 -1.47 3.13
C ASP A 28 10.98 -2.53 4.18
N ARG A 29 11.73 -2.09 5.20
CA ARG A 29 12.25 -2.98 6.24
C ARG A 29 11.15 -3.65 7.05
N ARG A 30 10.06 -2.93 7.35
CA ARG A 30 8.93 -3.45 8.14
C ARG A 30 8.22 -4.55 7.36
N LEU A 31 7.94 -4.32 6.07
CA LEU A 31 7.34 -5.34 5.21
C LEU A 31 8.29 -6.52 5.00
N ARG A 32 9.60 -6.28 4.84
CA ARG A 32 10.57 -7.36 4.64
C ARG A 32 10.63 -8.29 5.84
N VAL A 33 10.78 -7.74 7.05
CA VAL A 33 10.80 -8.53 8.30
C VAL A 33 9.47 -9.27 8.49
N SER A 34 8.34 -8.60 8.25
CA SER A 34 7.02 -9.23 8.28
C SER A 34 6.97 -10.44 7.35
N MET A 35 7.29 -10.25 6.07
CA MET A 35 7.21 -11.31 5.08
C MET A 35 8.18 -12.47 5.39
N GLN A 36 9.39 -12.18 5.89
CA GLN A 36 10.34 -13.19 6.35
C GLN A 36 9.78 -14.00 7.52
N ASN A 37 9.18 -13.35 8.52
CA ASN A 37 8.54 -14.03 9.65
C ASN A 37 7.40 -14.95 9.19
N TYR A 38 6.61 -14.51 8.21
CA TYR A 38 5.53 -15.31 7.63
C TYR A 38 6.05 -16.47 6.78
N LEU A 39 7.13 -16.28 6.01
CA LEU A 39 7.77 -17.34 5.23
C LEU A 39 8.43 -18.39 6.12
N ILE A 40 9.04 -18.00 7.24
CA ILE A 40 9.56 -18.95 8.25
C ILE A 40 8.45 -19.85 8.78
N ARG A 41 7.23 -19.30 8.95
CA ARG A 41 6.07 -20.07 9.41
C ARG A 41 5.42 -20.91 8.32
N SER A 42 5.60 -20.55 7.05
CA SER A 42 4.91 -21.20 5.91
C SER A 42 5.73 -21.09 4.61
N PRO A 43 6.81 -21.89 4.46
CA PRO A 43 7.77 -21.75 3.36
C PRO A 43 7.27 -22.28 2.01
N GLU A 44 6.28 -23.16 1.99
CA GLU A 44 5.77 -23.82 0.77
C GLU A 44 4.67 -23.02 0.04
N VAL A 45 4.34 -21.83 0.54
CA VAL A 45 3.22 -21.03 0.02
C VAL A 45 3.66 -20.26 -1.23
N SER A 46 2.97 -20.50 -2.34
CA SER A 46 3.22 -19.83 -3.61
C SER A 46 2.88 -18.33 -3.58
N GLU A 47 3.47 -17.57 -4.50
CA GLU A 47 3.16 -16.15 -4.72
C GLU A 47 1.65 -15.87 -4.79
N LYS A 48 0.90 -16.68 -5.53
CA LYS A 48 -0.55 -16.53 -5.69
C LYS A 48 -1.30 -16.71 -4.38
N GLN A 49 -0.87 -17.67 -3.56
CA GLN A 49 -1.48 -17.91 -2.26
C GLN A 49 -1.18 -16.77 -1.28
N TRP A 50 0.03 -16.20 -1.28
CA TRP A 50 0.34 -15.00 -0.48
C TRP A 50 -0.46 -13.78 -0.92
N ALA A 51 -0.61 -13.57 -2.22
CA ALA A 51 -1.45 -12.47 -2.73
C ALA A 51 -2.90 -12.62 -2.26
N LEU A 52 -3.45 -13.83 -2.29
CA LEU A 52 -4.79 -14.14 -1.79
C LEU A 52 -4.89 -13.98 -0.27
N TYR A 53 -3.88 -14.42 0.48
CA TYR A 53 -3.80 -14.26 1.93
C TYR A 53 -3.91 -12.79 2.34
N TRP A 54 -3.03 -11.94 1.80
CA TRP A 54 -3.05 -10.51 2.12
C TRP A 54 -4.34 -9.83 1.66
N TYR A 55 -4.89 -10.23 0.51
CA TYR A 55 -6.18 -9.74 0.04
C TYR A 55 -7.35 -10.09 0.96
N GLN A 56 -7.41 -11.34 1.44
CA GLN A 56 -8.45 -11.78 2.37
C GLN A 56 -8.38 -11.00 3.69
N HIS A 57 -7.16 -10.78 4.19
CA HIS A 57 -6.95 -10.00 5.40
C HIS A 57 -7.34 -8.54 5.23
N TRP A 58 -6.98 -7.91 4.12
CA TRP A 58 -7.40 -6.55 3.79
C TRP A 58 -8.93 -6.40 3.64
N ARG A 59 -9.64 -7.44 3.16
CA ARG A 59 -11.10 -7.41 2.96
C ARG A 59 -11.90 -7.78 4.21
N SER A 60 -11.27 -8.34 5.24
CA SER A 60 -11.96 -8.80 6.45
C SER A 60 -12.64 -7.62 7.16
N PRO A 61 -13.95 -7.68 7.44
CA PRO A 61 -14.66 -6.55 8.03
C PRO A 61 -14.13 -6.23 9.44
N VAL A 62 -13.82 -4.95 9.66
CA VAL A 62 -13.43 -4.38 10.95
C VAL A 62 -14.62 -4.49 11.91
N VAL A 63 -14.59 -5.45 12.82
CA VAL A 63 -15.45 -5.41 14.01
C VAL A 63 -14.80 -4.42 14.97
N ALA A 64 -15.23 -3.15 14.88
CA ALA A 64 -14.77 -2.08 15.73
C ALA A 64 -15.22 -2.34 17.17
N VAL A 65 -14.31 -2.80 18.02
CA VAL A 65 -14.44 -2.68 19.47
C VAL A 65 -13.34 -1.73 19.92
N GLY A 66 -13.77 -0.60 20.48
CA GLY A 66 -12.95 0.57 20.75
C GLY A 66 -11.74 0.30 21.65
N ALA A 67 -10.56 0.46 21.06
CA ALA A 67 -9.27 0.83 21.63
C ALA A 67 -8.28 0.72 20.46
N ALA A 68 -7.21 1.52 20.43
CA ALA A 68 -6.13 1.40 19.45
C ALA A 68 -5.63 -0.06 19.44
N SER A 69 -6.15 -0.83 18.48
CA SER A 69 -6.07 -2.29 18.49
C SER A 69 -4.92 -2.75 17.60
N PRO A 70 -4.19 -3.82 17.97
CA PRO A 70 -3.20 -4.48 17.11
C PRO A 70 -3.72 -4.86 15.70
N ARG A 71 -5.05 -4.91 15.52
CA ARG A 71 -5.72 -5.20 14.24
C ARG A 71 -5.68 -4.05 13.22
N LEU A 72 -5.69 -2.78 13.64
CA LEU A 72 -5.56 -1.65 12.70
C LEU A 72 -4.18 -1.63 12.03
N GLN A 73 -3.15 -2.01 12.79
CA GLN A 73 -1.79 -2.16 12.27
C GLN A 73 -1.70 -3.32 11.27
N PHE A 74 -2.43 -4.41 11.53
CA PHE A 74 -2.49 -5.57 10.65
C PHE A 74 -3.22 -5.29 9.32
N ASP A 75 -4.30 -4.51 9.34
CA ASP A 75 -5.03 -4.10 8.13
C ASP A 75 -4.16 -3.18 7.24
N TYR A 76 -3.44 -2.25 7.86
CA TYR A 76 -2.47 -1.40 7.18
C TYR A 76 -1.33 -2.23 6.57
N LEU A 77 -0.81 -3.21 7.31
CA LEU A 77 0.25 -4.10 6.85
C LEU A 77 -0.17 -4.93 5.63
N ALA A 78 -1.37 -5.53 5.68
CA ALA A 78 -1.92 -6.29 4.56
C ALA A 78 -2.09 -5.41 3.30
N LYS A 79 -2.59 -4.18 3.48
CA LYS A 79 -2.68 -3.18 2.41
C LYS A 79 -1.31 -2.87 1.82
N MET A 80 -0.30 -2.61 2.65
CA MET A 80 1.05 -2.25 2.21
C MET A 80 1.72 -3.40 1.45
N HIS A 81 1.57 -4.65 1.90
CA HIS A 81 2.05 -5.83 1.18
C HIS A 81 1.40 -5.96 -0.21
N LEU A 82 0.09 -5.73 -0.32
CA LEU A 82 -0.61 -5.73 -1.62
C LEU A 82 -0.15 -4.59 -2.53
N GLN A 83 0.10 -3.41 -1.97
CA GLN A 83 0.62 -2.27 -2.74
C GLN A 83 2.02 -2.57 -3.27
N ALA A 84 2.93 -3.10 -2.43
CA ALA A 84 4.27 -3.54 -2.83
C ALA A 84 4.21 -4.62 -3.94
N TYR A 85 3.31 -5.59 -3.78
CA TYR A 85 3.10 -6.66 -4.75
C TYR A 85 2.65 -6.17 -6.13
N LEU A 86 1.80 -5.13 -6.16
CA LEU A 86 1.22 -4.56 -7.37
C LEU A 86 2.05 -3.44 -8.02
N GLN A 87 3.20 -3.07 -7.47
CA GLN A 87 4.10 -2.06 -8.05
C GLN A 87 4.49 -2.37 -9.50
N GLU A 88 4.90 -3.61 -9.76
CA GLU A 88 5.32 -4.06 -11.08
C GLU A 88 4.21 -3.92 -12.15
N PRO A 89 2.99 -4.47 -11.97
CA PRO A 89 1.93 -4.26 -12.94
C PRO A 89 1.52 -2.78 -13.06
N CYS A 90 1.55 -1.98 -11.99
CA CYS A 90 1.32 -0.53 -12.07
C CYS A 90 2.32 0.15 -13.02
N TYR A 91 3.62 -0.10 -12.82
CA TYR A 91 4.66 0.51 -13.64
C TYR A 91 4.63 0.02 -15.09
N GLN A 92 4.46 -1.29 -15.31
CA GLN A 92 4.41 -1.84 -16.66
C GLN A 92 3.20 -1.30 -17.45
N VAL A 93 2.02 -1.21 -16.82
CA VAL A 93 0.84 -0.64 -17.46
C VAL A 93 1.00 0.87 -17.65
N GLY A 94 1.55 1.58 -16.67
CA GLY A 94 1.82 3.01 -16.74
C GLY A 94 2.74 3.36 -17.91
N LYS A 95 3.90 2.72 -18.00
CA LYS A 95 4.85 2.88 -19.11
C LYS A 95 4.22 2.58 -20.47
N LYS A 96 3.51 1.45 -20.60
CA LYS A 96 2.82 1.09 -21.86
C LYS A 96 1.75 2.10 -22.25
N THR A 97 1.03 2.65 -21.26
CA THR A 97 -0.02 3.66 -21.48
C THR A 97 0.61 4.97 -21.92
N LYS A 98 1.69 5.41 -21.26
CA LYS A 98 2.46 6.58 -21.66
C LYS A 98 2.95 6.47 -23.11
N THR A 99 3.69 5.42 -23.43
CA THR A 99 4.28 5.25 -24.77
C THR A 99 3.24 5.09 -25.88
N LYS A 100 2.14 4.36 -25.64
CA LYS A 100 1.17 4.06 -26.72
C LYS A 100 0.06 5.09 -26.88
N TRP A 101 -0.38 5.76 -25.81
CA TRP A 101 -1.59 6.59 -25.81
C TRP A 101 -1.31 8.07 -25.52
N LEU A 102 -0.20 8.35 -24.85
CA LEU A 102 0.09 9.66 -24.26
C LEU A 102 1.46 10.18 -24.70
N GLY A 103 1.97 9.72 -25.85
CA GLY A 103 3.30 10.09 -26.34
C GLY A 103 3.54 11.61 -26.40
N ASN A 104 2.50 12.38 -26.75
CA ASN A 104 2.55 13.85 -26.86
C ASN A 104 1.90 14.58 -25.67
N SER A 105 1.51 13.87 -24.59
CA SER A 105 0.91 14.52 -23.42
C SER A 105 1.96 14.96 -22.41
N GLN A 106 1.58 15.91 -21.54
CA GLN A 106 2.39 16.41 -20.43
C GLN A 106 2.68 15.37 -19.33
N TYR A 107 1.96 14.24 -19.32
CA TYR A 107 2.13 13.23 -18.28
C TYR A 107 3.44 12.48 -18.48
N SER A 108 4.22 12.36 -17.41
CA SER A 108 5.41 11.51 -17.30
C SER A 108 5.01 10.04 -17.04
N VAL A 109 5.96 9.11 -17.15
CA VAL A 109 5.72 7.70 -16.77
C VAL A 109 5.39 7.59 -15.28
N ALA A 110 6.05 8.39 -14.44
CA ALA A 110 5.86 8.51 -13.01
C ALA A 110 4.43 8.97 -12.69
N ASP A 111 3.90 9.95 -13.40
CA ASP A 111 2.51 10.41 -13.19
C ASP A 111 1.52 9.28 -13.44
N VAL A 112 1.63 8.60 -14.57
CA VAL A 112 0.73 7.49 -14.91
C VAL A 112 0.91 6.31 -13.95
N PHE A 113 2.13 6.07 -13.48
CA PHE A 113 2.43 5.08 -12.46
C PHE A 113 1.78 5.41 -11.11
N GLN A 114 1.88 6.66 -10.65
CA GLN A 114 1.23 7.08 -9.40
C GLN A 114 -0.29 7.08 -9.51
N MET A 115 -0.84 7.48 -10.66
CA MET A 115 -2.27 7.31 -10.96
C MET A 115 -2.68 5.84 -10.88
N ALA A 116 -1.82 4.92 -11.32
CA ALA A 116 -2.10 3.49 -11.21
C ALA A 116 -2.08 3.00 -9.75
N ASN A 117 -1.11 3.46 -8.96
CA ASN A 117 -1.00 3.13 -7.53
C ASN A 117 -2.23 3.61 -6.73
N ALA A 118 -2.74 4.80 -7.03
CA ALA A 118 -3.91 5.37 -6.36
C ALA A 118 -5.20 4.55 -6.57
N GLU A 119 -5.28 3.79 -7.68
CA GLU A 119 -6.45 2.99 -8.02
C GLU A 119 -6.38 1.54 -7.51
N ILE A 120 -5.29 1.15 -6.83
CA ILE A 120 -5.10 -0.21 -6.30
C ILE A 120 -6.31 -0.64 -5.46
N GLU A 121 -6.66 0.14 -4.44
CA GLU A 121 -7.76 -0.22 -3.54
C GLU A 121 -9.11 -0.25 -4.25
N THR A 122 -9.36 0.71 -5.14
CA THR A 122 -10.61 0.77 -5.91
C THR A 122 -10.80 -0.50 -6.73
N ILE A 123 -9.74 -0.96 -7.40
CA ILE A 123 -9.79 -2.15 -8.25
C ILE A 123 -9.89 -3.42 -7.41
N LEU A 124 -9.15 -3.50 -6.29
CA LEU A 124 -9.16 -4.69 -5.45
C LEU A 124 -10.51 -4.93 -4.78
N LYS A 125 -11.34 -3.91 -4.53
CA LYS A 125 -12.71 -4.09 -3.98
C LYS A 125 -13.58 -5.02 -4.83
N ASP A 126 -13.39 -5.00 -6.14
CA ASP A 126 -14.17 -5.79 -7.11
C ASP A 126 -13.48 -7.10 -7.50
N PHE A 127 -12.35 -7.44 -6.88
CA PHE A 127 -11.61 -8.68 -7.19
C PHE A 127 -12.33 -9.93 -6.67
N ASP A 128 -12.51 -10.91 -7.54
CA ASP A 128 -13.07 -12.23 -7.24
C ASP A 128 -12.03 -13.32 -7.55
N SER A 129 -11.58 -14.02 -6.51
CA SER A 129 -10.58 -15.09 -6.60
C SER A 129 -11.08 -16.35 -7.30
N LYS A 130 -12.41 -16.53 -7.45
CA LYS A 130 -12.98 -17.70 -8.15
C LYS A 130 -13.00 -17.53 -9.67
N LYS A 131 -12.95 -16.30 -10.17
CA LYS A 131 -13.11 -15.96 -11.59
C LYS A 131 -11.80 -15.54 -12.27
N SER A 132 -10.71 -15.41 -11.52
CA SER A 132 -9.45 -14.87 -12.01
C SER A 132 -8.32 -15.88 -11.83
N SER A 133 -7.36 -15.88 -12.77
CA SER A 133 -6.19 -16.76 -12.75
C SER A 133 -5.13 -16.34 -11.72
N GLY A 134 -5.24 -15.13 -11.19
CA GLY A 134 -4.34 -14.53 -10.21
C GLY A 134 -4.62 -13.03 -10.03
N LEU A 135 -4.19 -12.50 -8.89
CA LEU A 135 -4.43 -11.11 -8.50
C LEU A 135 -3.66 -10.13 -9.41
N LYS A 136 -2.42 -10.45 -9.80
CA LYS A 136 -1.60 -9.62 -10.71
C LYS A 136 -2.22 -9.50 -12.10
N GLU A 137 -2.70 -10.60 -12.65
CA GLU A 137 -3.28 -10.68 -13.99
C GLU A 137 -4.61 -9.91 -14.05
N TYR A 138 -5.50 -10.14 -13.08
CA TYR A 138 -6.74 -9.38 -12.94
C TYR A 138 -6.44 -7.88 -12.80
N PHE A 139 -5.55 -7.53 -11.88
CA PHE A 139 -5.22 -6.14 -11.62
C PHE A 139 -4.66 -5.45 -12.87
N GLY A 140 -3.70 -6.09 -13.55
CA GLY A 140 -3.10 -5.55 -14.78
C GLY A 140 -4.10 -5.30 -15.92
N MET A 141 -5.15 -6.13 -16.02
CA MET A 141 -6.25 -5.91 -16.96
C MET A 141 -7.16 -4.75 -16.52
N ALA A 142 -7.59 -4.77 -15.26
CA ALA A 142 -8.51 -3.79 -14.70
C ALA A 142 -7.90 -2.38 -14.70
N ILE A 143 -6.63 -2.24 -14.28
CA ILE A 143 -5.96 -0.94 -14.22
C ILE A 143 -5.76 -0.33 -15.59
N ARG A 144 -5.50 -1.14 -16.62
CA ARG A 144 -5.43 -0.65 -18.00
C ARG A 144 -6.76 -0.06 -18.45
N SER A 145 -7.89 -0.73 -18.19
CA SER A 145 -9.21 -0.18 -18.54
C SER A 145 -9.49 1.09 -17.75
N LYS A 146 -9.19 1.08 -16.45
CA LYS A 146 -9.41 2.22 -15.55
C LYS A 146 -8.63 3.45 -16.00
N LEU A 147 -7.33 3.32 -16.28
CA LEU A 147 -6.50 4.40 -16.79
C LEU A 147 -7.03 4.91 -18.15
N ARG A 148 -7.41 4.02 -19.06
CA ARG A 148 -8.01 4.43 -20.34
C ARG A 148 -9.30 5.22 -20.13
N ASP A 149 -10.15 4.81 -19.21
CA ASP A 149 -11.38 5.53 -18.88
C ASP A 149 -11.07 6.90 -18.26
N ILE A 150 -10.07 7.01 -17.38
CA ILE A 150 -9.60 8.27 -16.80
C ILE A 150 -9.09 9.21 -17.92
N PHE A 151 -8.20 8.72 -18.80
CA PHE A 151 -7.66 9.55 -19.87
C PHE A 151 -8.71 9.91 -20.93
N ARG A 152 -9.66 9.02 -21.24
CA ARG A 152 -10.79 9.35 -22.13
C ARG A 152 -11.65 10.44 -21.50
N GLN A 153 -11.99 10.31 -20.21
CA GLN A 153 -12.76 11.35 -19.50
C GLN A 153 -12.02 12.69 -19.52
N ARG A 154 -10.70 12.68 -19.29
CA ARG A 154 -9.85 13.87 -19.37
C ARG A 154 -9.79 14.46 -20.79
N GLN A 155 -9.55 13.66 -21.82
CA GLN A 155 -9.54 14.11 -23.22
C GLN A 155 -10.90 14.63 -23.70
N GLU A 156 -12.01 14.09 -23.19
CA GLU A 156 -13.34 14.58 -23.54
C GLU A 156 -13.73 15.86 -22.83
N ALA A 157 -13.19 16.10 -21.63
CA ALA A 157 -13.53 17.24 -20.78
C ALA A 157 -12.60 18.45 -20.98
N ASP A 158 -11.33 18.23 -21.32
CA ASP A 158 -10.34 19.30 -21.58
C ASP A 158 -10.77 20.27 -22.72
N PRO A 159 -11.26 19.78 -23.89
CA PRO A 159 -11.76 20.67 -24.94
C PRO A 159 -13.20 21.16 -24.72
N CYS A 160 -13.88 20.79 -23.62
CA CYS A 160 -15.25 21.22 -23.38
C CYS A 160 -15.30 22.66 -22.88
N SER A 161 -16.21 23.45 -23.44
CA SER A 161 -16.62 24.69 -22.77
C SER A 161 -17.21 24.39 -21.39
N ASN A 162 -17.14 25.35 -20.47
CA ASN A 162 -17.71 25.25 -19.11
C ASN A 162 -19.15 24.71 -19.12
N TRP A 163 -19.94 25.17 -20.08
CA TRP A 163 -21.35 24.79 -20.25
C TRP A 163 -21.54 23.39 -20.83
N ALA A 164 -20.67 22.99 -21.76
CA ALA A 164 -20.61 21.62 -22.26
C ALA A 164 -20.23 20.63 -21.15
N LEU A 165 -19.32 21.02 -20.26
CA LEU A 165 -18.91 20.23 -19.11
C LEU A 165 -20.09 19.99 -18.16
N LEU A 166 -20.82 21.04 -17.76
CA LEU A 166 -22.00 20.92 -16.88
C LEU A 166 -23.07 19.96 -17.44
N ARG A 167 -23.29 19.97 -18.76
CA ARG A 167 -24.23 19.04 -19.42
C ARG A 167 -23.75 17.58 -19.44
N LYS A 168 -22.43 17.36 -19.50
CA LYS A 168 -21.83 16.02 -19.55
C LYS A 168 -21.70 15.36 -18.18
N VAL A 169 -21.50 16.16 -17.13
CA VAL A 169 -21.35 15.68 -15.76
C VAL A 169 -22.61 14.94 -15.32
N ARG A 170 -22.45 13.78 -14.69
CA ARG A 170 -23.58 13.05 -14.08
C ARG A 170 -23.81 13.51 -12.66
N LYS A 171 -25.05 13.42 -12.17
CA LYS A 171 -25.41 13.78 -10.78
C LYS A 171 -24.44 13.21 -9.72
N LYS A 172 -24.10 11.92 -9.82
CA LYS A 172 -23.15 11.26 -8.88
C LYS A 172 -21.73 11.85 -8.93
N GLN A 173 -21.28 12.25 -10.12
CA GLN A 173 -19.95 12.86 -10.29
C GLN A 173 -19.94 14.28 -9.72
N LEU A 174 -21.01 15.04 -9.96
CA LEU A 174 -21.19 16.37 -9.39
C LEU A 174 -21.24 16.32 -7.86
N GLU A 175 -22.02 15.42 -7.27
CA GLU A 175 -22.07 15.22 -5.82
C GLU A 175 -20.69 14.90 -5.23
N LYS A 176 -19.89 14.07 -5.92
CA LYS A 176 -18.54 13.74 -5.50
C LYS A 176 -17.62 14.97 -5.56
N ALA A 177 -17.63 15.71 -6.67
CA ALA A 177 -16.81 16.90 -6.86
C ALA A 177 -17.14 17.98 -5.80
N LEU A 178 -18.43 18.22 -5.52
CA LEU A 178 -18.86 19.18 -4.49
C LEU A 178 -18.41 18.75 -3.08
N LYS A 179 -18.49 17.44 -2.76
CA LYS A 179 -17.99 16.92 -1.47
C LYS A 179 -16.48 17.06 -1.35
N ASN A 180 -15.74 16.75 -2.42
CA ASN A 180 -14.29 16.87 -2.46
C ASN A 180 -13.82 18.32 -2.35
N ALA A 181 -14.62 19.28 -2.84
CA ALA A 181 -14.39 20.71 -2.67
C ALA A 181 -14.64 21.22 -1.23
N GLY A 182 -15.12 20.38 -0.30
CA GLY A 182 -15.34 20.75 1.09
C GLY A 182 -16.67 21.46 1.37
N LEU A 183 -17.62 21.45 0.42
CA LEU A 183 -18.95 22.04 0.63
C LEU A 183 -19.73 21.27 1.69
N ARG A 184 -20.52 21.99 2.49
CA ARG A 184 -21.33 21.39 3.54
C ARG A 184 -22.46 20.55 2.95
N PRO A 185 -22.88 19.45 3.60
CA PRO A 185 -24.00 18.63 3.15
C PRO A 185 -25.32 19.40 2.96
N THR A 186 -25.50 20.53 3.64
CA THR A 186 -26.66 21.42 3.54
C THR A 186 -26.61 22.34 2.32
N GLU A 187 -25.44 22.56 1.72
CA GLU A 187 -25.24 23.44 0.56
C GLU A 187 -25.28 22.68 -0.76
N ILE A 188 -24.79 21.43 -0.77
CA ILE A 188 -24.79 20.55 -1.95
C ILE A 188 -26.17 20.50 -2.67
N PRO A 189 -27.31 20.36 -1.98
CA PRO A 189 -28.63 20.33 -2.63
C PRO A 189 -28.95 21.59 -3.45
N LYS A 190 -28.43 22.77 -3.05
CA LYS A 190 -28.63 24.04 -3.76
C LYS A 190 -27.94 24.02 -5.12
N TYR A 191 -26.66 23.63 -5.15
CA TYR A 191 -25.86 23.49 -6.37
C TYR A 191 -26.45 22.41 -7.30
N LEU A 192 -26.91 21.28 -6.75
CA LEU A 192 -27.56 20.23 -7.55
C LEU A 192 -28.87 20.68 -8.19
N LEU A 193 -29.67 21.49 -7.50
CA LEU A 193 -30.91 22.02 -8.04
C LEU A 193 -30.63 23.04 -9.15
N ALA A 194 -29.68 23.95 -8.96
CA ALA A 194 -29.25 24.90 -9.99
C ALA A 194 -28.77 24.17 -11.26
N TRP A 195 -27.94 23.14 -11.10
CA TRP A 195 -27.48 22.29 -12.19
C TRP A 195 -28.62 21.55 -12.90
N LYS A 196 -29.62 21.07 -12.15
CA LYS A 196 -30.80 20.40 -12.72
C LYS A 196 -31.63 21.37 -13.57
N CYS A 197 -31.90 22.57 -13.07
CA CYS A 197 -32.60 23.63 -13.81
C CYS A 197 -31.85 24.02 -15.08
N PHE A 198 -30.52 24.18 -14.99
CA PHE A 198 -29.66 24.42 -16.15
C PHE A 198 -29.82 23.32 -17.21
N ASN A 199 -29.72 22.05 -16.84
CA ASN A 199 -29.81 20.94 -17.80
C ASN A 199 -31.19 20.77 -18.44
N GLN A 200 -32.27 21.20 -17.77
CA GLN A 200 -33.63 21.15 -18.29
C GLN A 200 -33.89 22.26 -19.34
N ILE A 201 -33.34 23.45 -19.11
CA ILE A 201 -33.63 24.64 -19.93
C ILE A 201 -32.60 24.81 -21.05
N TYR A 202 -31.33 24.49 -20.78
CA TYR A 202 -30.24 24.64 -21.73
C TYR A 202 -30.15 23.41 -22.66
N LEU A 203 -30.96 23.42 -23.72
CA LEU A 203 -30.97 22.39 -24.76
C LEU A 203 -30.07 22.80 -25.95
N PRO A 204 -29.16 21.93 -26.41
CA PRO A 204 -28.29 22.24 -27.54
C PRO A 204 -29.10 22.29 -28.84
N THR A 205 -29.12 23.45 -29.50
CA THR A 205 -29.88 23.67 -30.74
C THR A 205 -29.09 23.29 -32.01
N GLN A 206 -27.82 22.86 -31.89
CA GLN A 206 -26.97 22.59 -33.05
C GLN A 206 -26.77 21.10 -33.37
N PRO A 207 -26.81 20.72 -34.67
CA PRO A 207 -26.59 19.34 -35.13
C PRO A 207 -25.12 18.89 -35.13
N GLY A 208 -24.18 19.73 -34.66
CA GLY A 208 -22.72 19.50 -34.73
C GLY A 208 -22.04 18.94 -33.47
N GLY A 209 -22.80 18.61 -32.42
CA GLY A 209 -22.27 17.97 -31.20
C GLY A 209 -21.96 18.94 -30.05
N THR A 210 -21.92 18.37 -28.84
CA THR A 210 -21.93 19.08 -27.55
C THR A 210 -20.55 19.55 -27.06
N LYS A 211 -19.51 19.58 -27.91
CA LYS A 211 -18.12 19.85 -27.45
C LYS A 211 -17.88 21.32 -27.11
N GLN A 212 -18.52 22.26 -27.80
CA GLN A 212 -18.40 23.70 -27.51
C GLN A 212 -19.79 24.32 -27.51
N LEU A 213 -20.38 24.44 -26.32
CA LEU A 213 -21.64 25.12 -26.13
C LEU A 213 -21.38 26.60 -25.80
N PRO A 214 -22.07 27.54 -26.46
CA PRO A 214 -21.91 28.97 -26.22
C PRO A 214 -22.45 29.37 -24.83
N GLU A 215 -22.05 30.52 -24.31
CA GLU A 215 -22.60 31.03 -23.06
C GLU A 215 -24.14 31.20 -23.15
N PRO A 216 -24.91 30.85 -22.11
CA PRO A 216 -26.35 31.04 -22.13
C PRO A 216 -26.70 32.54 -22.27
N SER A 217 -27.72 32.84 -23.07
CA SER A 217 -28.21 34.21 -23.23
C SER A 217 -28.82 34.74 -21.93
N SER A 218 -28.91 36.07 -21.78
CA SER A 218 -29.53 36.72 -20.62
C SER A 218 -30.97 36.26 -20.37
N GLN A 219 -31.71 35.94 -21.44
CA GLN A 219 -33.07 35.39 -21.37
C GLN A 219 -33.09 33.95 -20.83
N LEU A 220 -32.15 33.10 -21.26
CA LEU A 220 -32.00 31.74 -20.74
C LEU A 220 -31.63 31.75 -19.26
N TRP A 221 -30.73 32.64 -18.87
CA TRP A 221 -30.33 32.81 -17.48
C TRP A 221 -31.49 33.22 -16.57
N LYS A 222 -32.37 34.11 -17.06
CA LYS A 222 -33.59 34.48 -16.35
C LYS A 222 -34.55 33.29 -16.19
N ALA A 223 -34.76 32.52 -17.26
CA ALA A 223 -35.59 31.30 -17.21
C ALA A 223 -35.04 30.25 -16.23
N ILE A 224 -33.72 30.07 -16.16
CA ILE A 224 -33.07 29.18 -15.19
C ILE A 224 -33.31 29.67 -13.76
N ALA A 225 -33.19 30.98 -13.52
CA ALA A 225 -33.45 31.56 -12.21
C ALA A 225 -34.91 31.42 -11.77
N ASP A 226 -35.85 31.66 -12.69
CA ASP A 226 -37.28 31.49 -12.42
C ASP A 226 -37.63 30.02 -12.13
N SER A 227 -37.02 29.08 -12.86
CA SER A 227 -37.17 27.64 -12.60
C SER A 227 -36.56 27.22 -11.26
N TYR A 228 -35.38 27.73 -10.90
CA TYR A 228 -34.79 27.46 -9.60
C TYR A 228 -35.68 27.97 -8.46
N ASN A 229 -36.18 29.20 -8.60
CA ASN A 229 -37.03 29.83 -7.59
C ASN A 229 -38.38 29.12 -7.41
N SER A 230 -38.91 28.45 -8.44
CA SER A 230 -40.13 27.64 -8.31
C SER A 230 -39.88 26.30 -7.58
N TYR A 231 -38.71 25.70 -7.77
CA TYR A 231 -38.36 24.41 -7.14
C TYR A 231 -37.65 24.54 -5.79
N ARG A 232 -37.20 25.74 -5.39
CA ARG A 232 -36.46 25.99 -4.14
C ARG A 232 -37.19 25.50 -2.88
N HIS A 233 -38.52 25.50 -2.89
CA HIS A 233 -39.35 25.06 -1.77
C HIS A 233 -39.26 23.55 -1.50
N GLN A 234 -38.66 22.79 -2.42
CA GLN A 234 -38.40 21.36 -2.26
C GLN A 234 -37.09 21.08 -1.48
N LEU A 235 -36.31 22.10 -1.16
CA LEU A 235 -35.10 21.98 -0.35
C LEU A 235 -35.47 21.97 1.14
N THR A 236 -34.94 20.99 1.87
CA THR A 236 -35.45 20.56 3.18
C THR A 236 -35.15 21.50 4.36
N GLU A 237 -34.46 22.61 4.16
CA GLU A 237 -34.17 23.59 5.22
C GLU A 237 -34.28 25.01 4.68
N ASN A 238 -35.00 25.86 5.43
CA ASN A 238 -35.11 27.31 5.27
C ASN A 238 -35.06 27.78 3.82
N THR A 239 -36.25 27.91 3.20
CA THR A 239 -36.41 28.43 1.84
C THR A 239 -35.37 29.52 1.56
N PRO A 240 -34.35 29.24 0.72
CA PRO A 240 -33.29 30.20 0.45
C PRO A 240 -33.92 31.52 -0.01
N PRO A 241 -33.32 32.71 0.18
CA PRO A 241 -33.86 33.94 -0.38
C PRO A 241 -34.01 33.84 -1.91
N LEU A 242 -34.86 34.69 -2.50
CA LEU A 242 -35.08 34.73 -3.95
C LEU A 242 -33.73 34.84 -4.64
N CYS A 243 -33.38 33.84 -5.45
CA CYS A 243 -32.08 33.81 -6.10
C CYS A 243 -32.13 34.68 -7.35
N THR A 244 -31.23 35.66 -7.42
CA THR A 244 -31.03 36.48 -8.60
C THR A 244 -30.29 35.69 -9.66
N THR A 245 -30.49 36.05 -10.92
CA THR A 245 -29.79 35.48 -12.07
C THR A 245 -28.27 35.45 -11.91
N GLN A 246 -27.70 36.46 -11.26
CA GLN A 246 -26.26 36.55 -11.00
C GLN A 246 -25.74 35.48 -10.04
N LEU A 247 -26.46 35.24 -8.92
CA LEU A 247 -26.07 34.20 -7.94
C LEU A 247 -26.10 32.79 -8.55
N ILE A 248 -27.06 32.51 -9.42
CA ILE A 248 -27.14 31.20 -10.09
C ILE A 248 -26.02 31.05 -11.11
N LYS A 249 -25.61 32.13 -11.78
CA LYS A 249 -24.44 32.12 -12.65
C LYS A 249 -23.18 31.82 -11.85
N GLU A 250 -22.97 32.52 -10.73
CA GLU A 250 -21.85 32.30 -9.82
C GLU A 250 -21.80 30.85 -9.33
N TRP A 251 -22.92 30.29 -8.87
CA TRP A 251 -22.95 28.89 -8.42
C TRP A 251 -22.64 27.88 -9.51
N LEU A 252 -23.08 28.12 -10.75
CA LEU A 252 -22.77 27.22 -11.86
C LEU A 252 -21.32 27.38 -12.34
N ASP A 253 -20.75 28.59 -12.31
CA ASP A 253 -19.33 28.82 -12.59
C ASP A 253 -18.43 28.20 -11.53
N GLU A 254 -18.78 28.34 -10.24
CA GLU A 254 -18.13 27.62 -9.14
C GLU A 254 -18.23 26.11 -9.32
N THR A 255 -19.42 25.61 -9.69
CA THR A 255 -19.62 24.19 -9.97
C THR A 255 -18.69 23.69 -11.07
N VAL A 256 -18.50 24.48 -12.13
CA VAL A 256 -17.53 24.17 -13.18
C VAL A 256 -16.12 24.12 -12.62
N GLY A 257 -15.74 25.09 -11.79
CA GLY A 257 -14.44 25.12 -11.10
C GLY A 257 -14.22 23.86 -10.26
N PHE A 258 -15.20 23.47 -9.44
CA PHE A 258 -15.11 22.26 -8.61
C PHE A 258 -15.02 20.97 -9.44
N VAL A 259 -15.81 20.85 -10.50
CA VAL A 259 -15.74 19.70 -11.41
C VAL A 259 -14.40 19.67 -12.13
N ARG A 260 -13.90 20.82 -12.62
CA ARG A 260 -12.59 20.91 -13.26
C ARG A 260 -11.48 20.53 -12.29
N ASN A 261 -11.48 21.04 -11.06
CA ASN A 261 -10.46 20.67 -10.06
C ASN A 261 -10.53 19.19 -9.64
N ASP A 262 -11.73 18.60 -9.54
CA ASP A 262 -11.88 17.16 -9.26
C ASP A 262 -11.37 16.28 -10.41
N TRP A 263 -11.55 16.72 -11.67
CA TRP A 263 -11.17 15.95 -12.86
C TRP A 263 -9.73 16.25 -13.33
N PHE A 264 -9.28 17.48 -13.06
CA PHE A 264 -8.02 18.12 -13.42
C PHE A 264 -7.56 18.98 -12.23
N PRO A 265 -6.95 18.39 -11.19
CA PRO A 265 -6.27 19.21 -10.20
C PRO A 265 -5.21 20.03 -10.93
N THR A 266 -5.38 21.35 -10.94
CA THR A 266 -4.43 22.25 -11.56
C THR A 266 -3.16 22.18 -10.72
N VAL A 267 -2.10 21.63 -11.31
CA VAL A 267 -0.77 21.70 -10.69
C VAL A 267 -0.29 23.13 -10.94
N GLU A 268 -0.45 24.00 -9.94
CA GLU A 268 0.23 25.28 -9.95
C GLU A 268 1.73 25.01 -9.84
N TYR A 269 2.49 25.48 -10.84
CA TYR A 269 3.93 25.37 -10.81
C TYR A 269 4.46 26.31 -9.72
N LEU A 270 5.26 25.78 -8.80
CA LEU A 270 5.93 26.56 -7.75
C LEU A 270 6.79 27.71 -8.30
N ASP A 271 7.15 27.66 -9.58
CA ASP A 271 7.90 28.69 -10.31
C ASP A 271 7.06 29.80 -10.94
N THR A 272 5.72 29.76 -10.87
CA THR A 272 4.94 30.93 -11.29
C THR A 272 5.10 32.00 -10.23
N SER A 273 6.06 32.89 -10.46
CA SER A 273 6.21 34.15 -9.74
C SER A 273 4.91 34.93 -9.84
N ASN A 274 3.98 34.70 -8.91
CA ASN A 274 2.95 35.67 -8.63
C ASN A 274 3.70 36.91 -8.12
N SER A 275 3.76 37.92 -8.99
CA SER A 275 4.24 39.26 -8.70
C SER A 275 3.41 39.83 -7.54
N GLY A 276 3.85 39.54 -6.31
CA GLY A 276 3.17 39.94 -5.09
C GLY A 276 3.81 39.31 -3.87
N ASN A 277 5.00 39.81 -3.49
CA ASN A 277 5.68 39.79 -2.18
C ASN A 277 5.70 38.54 -1.26
N ASN A 278 5.05 37.43 -1.58
CA ASN A 278 4.93 36.26 -0.68
C ASN A 278 5.46 34.94 -1.28
N ALA A 279 5.98 34.95 -2.52
CA ALA A 279 6.44 33.74 -3.21
C ALA A 279 7.66 33.04 -2.57
N ARG A 280 8.37 33.73 -1.66
CA ARG A 280 9.49 33.14 -0.92
C ARG A 280 9.08 32.27 0.27
N GLN A 281 7.85 32.40 0.77
CA GLN A 281 7.40 31.64 1.96
C GLN A 281 6.94 30.21 1.60
N THR A 282 6.44 29.98 0.39
CA THR A 282 5.83 28.69 0.03
C THR A 282 6.82 27.53 -0.17
N LEU A 283 8.10 27.82 -0.45
CA LEU A 283 9.11 26.78 -0.69
C LEU A 283 9.75 26.26 0.61
N GLU A 284 9.79 27.10 1.65
CA GLU A 284 10.38 26.76 2.96
C GLU A 284 9.42 25.93 3.83
N ASP A 285 8.12 25.95 3.54
CA ASP A 285 7.08 25.25 4.30
C ASP A 285 6.81 23.80 3.86
N ILE A 286 7.50 23.29 2.83
CA ILE A 286 7.34 21.89 2.39
C ILE A 286 8.30 21.01 3.19
N PRO A 287 7.80 20.11 4.05
CA PRO A 287 8.66 19.22 4.83
C PRO A 287 9.43 18.28 3.90
N ASP A 288 10.71 18.09 4.16
CA ASP A 288 11.50 17.06 3.50
C ASP A 288 11.10 15.68 4.06
N PHE A 289 10.37 14.91 3.26
CA PHE A 289 9.95 13.55 3.60
C PHE A 289 10.96 12.48 3.18
N SER A 290 12.13 12.87 2.66
CA SER A 290 13.16 11.92 2.21
C SER A 290 14.01 11.37 3.36
N GLU A 291 13.98 12.01 4.53
CA GLU A 291 14.69 11.56 5.72
C GLU A 291 13.78 10.78 6.68
N ASP A 292 14.24 9.60 7.11
CA ASP A 292 13.64 8.88 8.23
C ASP A 292 13.60 9.79 9.46
N SER A 293 12.44 9.86 10.11
CA SER A 293 12.25 10.65 11.34
C SER A 293 13.31 10.28 12.38
N PRO A 294 13.82 11.24 13.17
CA PRO A 294 14.70 10.94 14.30
C PRO A 294 14.15 9.87 15.23
N ILE A 295 12.81 9.78 15.36
CA ILE A 295 12.14 8.74 16.15
C ILE A 295 12.28 7.36 15.49
N ASP A 296 12.13 7.26 14.16
CA ASP A 296 12.32 5.99 13.44
C ASP A 296 13.77 5.50 13.55
N LYS A 297 14.75 6.41 13.58
CA LYS A 297 16.17 6.08 13.81
C LYS A 297 16.41 5.56 15.24
N ILE A 298 15.76 6.14 16.25
CA ILE A 298 15.85 5.68 17.64
C ILE A 298 15.23 4.29 17.82
N ILE A 299 14.03 4.07 17.26
CA ILE A 299 13.36 2.76 17.29
C ILE A 299 14.24 1.70 16.63
N ALA A 300 14.85 2.01 15.49
CA ALA A 300 15.73 1.08 14.79
C ALA A 300 16.99 0.73 15.62
N ALA A 301 17.53 1.68 16.39
CA ALA A 301 18.66 1.43 17.28
C ALA A 301 18.26 0.57 18.49
N GLU A 302 17.10 0.84 19.09
CA GLU A 302 16.55 0.05 20.19
C GLU A 302 16.24 -1.39 19.77
N ASP A 303 15.66 -1.59 18.59
CA ASP A 303 15.39 -2.92 18.03
C ASP A 303 16.67 -3.72 17.80
N LEU A 304 17.74 -3.08 17.29
CA LEU A 304 19.04 -3.73 17.11
C LEU A 304 19.67 -4.13 18.45
N GLN A 305 19.56 -3.27 19.46
CA GLN A 305 20.05 -3.59 20.79
C GLN A 305 19.28 -4.76 21.40
N ASN A 306 17.95 -4.74 21.31
CA ASN A 306 17.09 -5.81 21.80
C ASN A 306 17.41 -7.15 21.11
N GLN A 307 17.68 -7.14 19.81
CA GLN A 307 18.11 -8.35 19.08
C GLN A 307 19.46 -8.87 19.57
N GLN A 308 20.43 -7.99 19.78
CA GLN A 308 21.75 -8.39 20.28
C GLN A 308 21.65 -8.98 21.68
N GLU A 309 20.88 -8.36 22.57
CA GLU A 309 20.65 -8.87 23.94
C GLU A 309 19.97 -10.24 23.92
N GLN A 310 19.02 -10.48 23.03
CA GLN A 310 18.39 -11.80 22.86
C GLN A 310 19.38 -12.86 22.37
N ILE A 311 20.26 -12.50 21.43
CA ILE A 311 21.30 -13.39 20.92
C ILE A 311 22.29 -13.74 22.04
N ASP A 312 22.72 -12.76 22.83
CA ASP A 312 23.66 -12.97 23.93
C ASP A 312 23.05 -13.85 25.04
N GLN A 313 21.78 -13.64 25.38
CA GLN A 313 21.06 -14.49 26.33
C GLN A 313 20.92 -15.92 25.82
N MET A 314 20.59 -16.11 24.54
CA MET A 314 20.50 -17.44 23.92
C MET A 314 21.83 -18.19 24.01
N PHE A 315 22.95 -17.51 23.72
CA PHE A 315 24.29 -18.11 23.84
C PHE A 315 24.70 -18.38 25.29
N GLY A 316 24.28 -17.53 26.23
CA GLY A 316 24.44 -17.77 27.66
C GLY A 316 23.79 -19.10 28.08
N VAL A 317 22.52 -19.30 27.72
CA VAL A 317 21.77 -20.53 28.03
C VAL A 317 22.43 -21.78 27.44
N LEU A 318 22.95 -21.70 26.21
CA LEU A 318 23.66 -22.81 25.57
C LEU A 318 24.97 -23.13 26.29
N SER A 319 25.73 -22.10 26.66
CA SER A 319 27.02 -22.26 27.35
C SER A 319 26.85 -22.85 28.74
N GLU A 320 25.85 -22.39 29.51
CA GLU A 320 25.51 -22.94 30.82
C GLU A 320 25.09 -24.42 30.72
N THR A 321 24.30 -24.76 29.69
CA THR A 321 23.86 -26.14 29.45
C THR A 321 25.04 -27.04 29.10
N LEU A 322 26.00 -26.56 28.30
CA LEU A 322 27.24 -27.30 27.99
C LEU A 322 28.11 -27.50 29.24
N GLN A 323 28.27 -26.48 30.07
CA GLN A 323 29.06 -26.56 31.30
C GLN A 323 28.46 -27.51 32.35
N ALA A 324 27.14 -27.68 32.35
CA ALA A 324 26.44 -28.59 33.27
C ALA A 324 26.63 -30.09 32.94
N TRP A 325 27.21 -30.43 31.77
CA TRP A 325 27.44 -31.82 31.38
C TRP A 325 28.65 -32.44 32.07
N ASP A 326 28.64 -33.78 32.20
CA ASP A 326 29.80 -34.51 32.67
C ASP A 326 30.97 -34.37 31.69
N GLN A 327 32.20 -34.32 32.22
CA GLN A 327 33.44 -34.10 31.47
C GLN A 327 33.58 -35.06 30.27
N LYS A 328 33.12 -36.32 30.42
CA LYS A 328 33.13 -37.32 29.33
C LYS A 328 32.15 -36.99 28.21
N SER A 329 30.99 -36.39 28.50
CA SER A 329 30.03 -35.97 27.47
C SER A 329 30.53 -34.72 26.73
N GLN A 330 31.16 -33.78 27.43
CA GLN A 330 31.81 -32.62 26.80
C GLN A 330 32.94 -33.06 25.85
N GLU A 331 33.78 -34.00 26.28
CA GLU A 331 34.88 -34.54 25.48
C GLU A 331 34.36 -35.26 24.22
N ILE A 332 33.29 -36.07 24.32
CA ILE A 332 32.66 -36.72 23.17
C ILE A 332 32.12 -35.69 22.16
N PHE A 333 31.47 -34.62 22.63
CA PHE A 333 30.97 -33.55 21.76
C PHE A 333 32.11 -32.78 21.10
N ARG A 334 33.20 -32.53 21.84
CA ARG A 334 34.41 -31.90 21.30
C ARG A 334 35.02 -32.75 20.18
N LEU A 335 35.26 -34.03 20.43
CA LEU A 335 35.83 -34.96 19.45
C LEU A 335 34.95 -35.11 18.21
N TYR A 336 33.62 -35.07 18.38
CA TYR A 336 32.68 -35.24 17.27
C TYR A 336 32.49 -33.98 16.41
N TYR A 337 32.48 -32.78 17.02
CA TYR A 337 32.17 -31.53 16.33
C TYR A 337 33.40 -30.67 15.99
N GLN A 338 34.44 -30.62 16.85
CA GLN A 338 35.68 -29.88 16.58
C GLN A 338 36.70 -30.69 15.78
N GLU A 339 36.86 -31.97 16.15
CA GLU A 339 37.88 -32.84 15.55
C GLU A 339 37.30 -33.70 14.40
N GLU A 340 36.01 -33.50 14.08
CA GLU A 340 35.23 -34.20 13.03
C GLU A 340 35.36 -35.74 13.05
N LEU A 341 35.66 -36.32 14.22
CA LEU A 341 35.87 -37.75 14.34
C LEU A 341 34.55 -38.51 14.19
N THR A 342 34.60 -39.62 13.46
CA THR A 342 33.47 -40.53 13.33
C THR A 342 33.20 -41.23 14.67
N GLN A 343 31.95 -41.68 14.87
CA GLN A 343 31.58 -42.40 16.09
C GLN A 343 32.42 -43.67 16.34
N GLN A 344 32.99 -44.26 15.28
CA GLN A 344 33.90 -45.42 15.37
C GLN A 344 35.30 -45.02 15.87
N GLN A 345 35.82 -43.86 15.45
CA GLN A 345 37.10 -43.33 15.93
C GLN A 345 37.02 -42.89 17.40
N ILE A 346 35.91 -42.28 17.80
CA ILE A 346 35.65 -41.90 19.20
C ILE A 346 35.51 -43.15 20.10
N MET A 347 34.92 -44.23 19.58
CA MET A 347 34.80 -45.53 20.24
C MET A 347 36.17 -46.11 20.58
N GLU A 348 37.11 -46.06 19.63
CA GLU A 348 38.49 -46.54 19.80
C GLU A 348 39.28 -45.68 20.80
N GLN A 349 39.16 -44.34 20.70
CA GLN A 349 39.90 -43.40 21.54
C GLN A 349 39.45 -43.38 22.99
N LEU A 350 38.13 -43.48 23.24
CA LEU A 350 37.55 -43.43 24.58
C LEU A 350 37.22 -44.81 25.17
N GLN A 351 37.59 -45.89 24.47
CA GLN A 351 37.36 -47.29 24.87
C GLN A 351 35.91 -47.57 25.32
N MET A 352 34.93 -47.09 24.57
CA MET A 352 33.51 -47.19 24.91
C MET A 352 32.68 -47.61 23.71
N SER A 353 31.56 -48.32 23.91
CA SER A 353 30.76 -48.82 22.79
C SER A 353 30.19 -47.71 21.91
N GLN A 354 30.09 -47.95 20.60
CA GLN A 354 29.47 -47.02 19.65
C GLN A 354 28.03 -46.63 20.06
N ALA A 355 27.26 -47.59 20.62
CA ALA A 355 25.92 -47.32 21.13
C ALA A 355 25.92 -46.32 22.30
N THR A 356 26.96 -46.33 23.13
CA THR A 356 27.14 -45.37 24.23
C THR A 356 27.46 -43.97 23.71
N VAL A 357 28.35 -43.87 22.71
CA VAL A 357 28.71 -42.60 22.05
C VAL A 357 27.49 -41.99 21.38
N SER A 358 26.75 -42.76 20.58
CA SER A 358 25.53 -42.32 19.90
C SER A 358 24.46 -41.84 20.87
N ARG A 359 24.21 -42.59 21.96
CA ARG A 359 23.25 -42.19 23.01
C ARG A 359 23.66 -40.90 23.72
N LYS A 360 24.95 -40.70 24.00
CA LYS A 360 25.45 -39.47 24.64
C LYS A 360 25.31 -38.26 23.70
N LEU A 361 25.63 -38.41 22.42
CA LEU A 361 25.44 -37.36 21.41
C LEU A 361 23.96 -36.97 21.27
N ASN A 362 23.05 -37.94 21.19
CA ASN A 362 21.62 -37.66 21.09
C ASN A 362 21.06 -36.99 22.35
N ARG A 363 21.42 -37.49 23.55
CA ARG A 363 20.97 -36.87 24.81
C ARG A 363 21.49 -35.46 25.00
N GLY A 364 22.73 -35.17 24.61
CA GLY A 364 23.27 -33.82 24.68
C GLY A 364 22.52 -32.87 23.72
N ARG A 365 22.21 -33.31 22.51
CA ARG A 365 21.39 -32.51 21.57
C ARG A 365 20.00 -32.22 22.11
N GLU A 366 19.33 -33.24 22.66
CA GLU A 366 18.02 -33.10 23.30
C GLU A 366 18.07 -32.13 24.49
N SER A 367 19.15 -32.16 25.28
CA SER A 367 19.37 -31.25 26.41
C SER A 367 19.53 -29.79 25.96
N LEU A 368 20.32 -29.52 24.91
CA LEU A 368 20.50 -28.16 24.37
C LEU A 368 19.20 -27.63 23.76
N LEU A 369 18.51 -28.47 22.98
CA LEU A 369 17.23 -28.11 22.38
C LEU A 369 16.16 -27.84 23.45
N GLY A 370 16.13 -28.66 24.50
CA GLY A 370 15.23 -28.46 25.65
C GLY A 370 15.51 -27.16 26.40
N ALA A 371 16.77 -26.80 26.59
CA ALA A 371 17.17 -25.54 27.21
C ALA A 371 16.72 -24.32 26.37
N LEU A 372 16.90 -24.37 25.05
CA LEU A 372 16.45 -23.32 24.14
C LEU A 372 14.92 -23.18 24.11
N VAL A 373 14.18 -24.30 24.12
CA VAL A 373 12.71 -24.27 24.20
C VAL A 373 12.25 -23.64 25.51
N LYS A 374 12.88 -23.99 26.64
CA LYS A 374 12.56 -23.40 27.95
C LYS A 374 12.87 -21.89 27.99
N TRP A 375 13.99 -21.47 27.42
CA TRP A 375 14.34 -20.04 27.28
C TRP A 375 13.30 -19.29 26.43
N SER A 376 12.88 -19.85 25.29
CA SER A 376 11.86 -19.22 24.44
C SER A 376 10.49 -19.08 25.12
N GLN A 377 10.12 -20.04 25.98
CA GLN A 377 8.87 -20.00 26.72
C GLN A 377 8.88 -18.88 27.78
N ASN A 378 10.03 -18.60 28.39
CA ASN A 378 10.19 -17.49 29.34
C ASN A 378 10.02 -16.11 28.66
N LEU A 379 10.23 -16.03 27.35
CA LEU A 379 10.01 -14.84 26.53
C LEU A 379 8.59 -14.77 25.94
N ASN A 380 7.65 -15.62 26.40
CA ASN A 380 6.29 -15.76 25.85
C ASN A 380 6.24 -16.13 24.35
N ILE A 381 7.28 -16.78 23.81
CA ILE A 381 7.31 -17.25 22.44
C ILE A 381 6.72 -18.67 22.40
N SER A 382 5.58 -18.87 21.74
CA SER A 382 5.02 -20.21 21.52
C SER A 382 5.65 -20.87 20.30
N LEU A 383 6.36 -21.98 20.54
CA LEU A 383 7.01 -22.76 19.49
C LEU A 383 6.11 -23.90 19.00
N ASN A 384 5.96 -24.03 17.69
CA ASN A 384 5.30 -25.16 17.04
C ASN A 384 6.32 -26.29 16.73
N PRO A 385 5.86 -27.53 16.44
CA PRO A 385 6.75 -28.66 16.20
C PRO A 385 7.72 -28.46 15.02
N ASN A 386 7.31 -27.70 13.99
CA ASN A 386 8.17 -27.40 12.84
C ASN A 386 9.31 -26.43 13.22
N GLN A 387 9.05 -25.46 14.09
CA GLN A 387 10.04 -24.52 14.62
C GLN A 387 11.09 -25.24 15.47
N ILE A 388 10.67 -26.22 16.28
CA ILE A 388 11.61 -27.06 17.05
C ILE A 388 12.54 -27.84 16.12
N LYS A 389 12.03 -28.35 15.00
CA LYS A 389 12.85 -29.03 13.97
C LYS A 389 13.85 -28.06 13.31
N HIS A 390 13.42 -26.85 12.96
CA HIS A 390 14.33 -25.83 12.40
C HIS A 390 15.41 -25.39 13.41
N MET A 391 15.03 -25.21 14.68
CA MET A 391 15.98 -24.93 15.76
C MET A 391 17.00 -26.05 15.95
N SER A 392 16.56 -27.31 15.84
CA SER A 392 17.46 -28.47 15.89
C SER A 392 18.49 -28.46 14.77
N ASN A 393 18.09 -28.11 13.54
CA ASN A 393 19.00 -28.01 12.40
C ASN A 393 19.99 -26.84 12.56
N ALA A 394 19.51 -25.68 12.98
CA ALA A 394 20.35 -24.50 13.22
C ALA A 394 21.34 -24.74 14.38
N LEU A 395 20.92 -25.47 15.41
CA LEU A 395 21.80 -25.90 16.49
C LEU A 395 22.89 -26.85 15.97
N GLU A 396 22.57 -27.80 15.08
CA GLU A 396 23.59 -28.66 14.48
C GLU A 396 24.61 -27.87 13.65
N GLU A 397 24.18 -26.88 12.88
CA GLU A 397 25.10 -26.01 12.13
C GLU A 397 25.95 -25.14 13.07
N TRP A 398 25.37 -24.64 14.15
CA TRP A 398 26.10 -23.87 15.15
C TRP A 398 27.16 -24.73 15.86
N LEU A 399 26.81 -25.95 16.27
CA LEU A 399 27.73 -26.89 16.92
C LEU A 399 28.91 -27.26 16.00
N LYS A 400 28.72 -27.30 14.67
CA LYS A 400 29.80 -27.57 13.71
C LYS A 400 30.74 -26.38 13.45
N ASN A 401 30.25 -25.15 13.63
CA ASN A 401 30.99 -23.94 13.24
C ASN A 401 31.62 -23.19 14.43
N ARG A 402 31.21 -23.48 15.68
CA ARG A 402 31.50 -22.63 16.85
C ARG A 402 31.98 -23.37 18.10
N LEU A 403 31.76 -24.67 18.23
CA LEU A 403 32.60 -25.50 19.10
C LEU A 403 33.89 -25.67 18.33
#